data_AF-A0A7M1B0E1-F1
#
_entry.id   AF-A0A7M1B0E1-F1
#
_cell.length_a   1.000
_cell.length_b   1.000
_cell.length_c   1.000
_cell.angle_alpha   90.00
_cell.angle_beta   90.00
_cell.angle_gamma   90.00
#
_symmetry.space_group_name_H-M   'P 1'
#
loop_
_entity.id
_entity.type
_entity.pdbx_description
1 polymer ?
#
loop_
_entity_poly.entity_id
_entity_poly.type
_entity_poly.pdbx_seq_one_letter_code
_entity_poly.pdbx_strand_id
1 'polypeptide(L)'
;MNKLSILFLVTGLLLGGCVAKQRVVVAKKELPSWYLQPPQSNSSTLYALGEGENQQDAITNALSFAASTLHVTVSSNFRAKTVVKEGSLNSSEATYINETQSSVEKIKISEYEILHVKKLGFKRYAALIKVDKQKLFQGLKNELDQKLQIYRSKVKNLQKRDALKRLVYYKKMKKSFTYIQNALIVMKVLHKGFDDTKYITWMNKVNEEYDYLQKHISFWVNSNVKSLAEPLRSALTKKKFIIKNVKSTMHYTVFIKAKIQKATAYGFTLARSEISFVTKNYKGEVLGENVIHVTGQSSQGYEIARQNLVKKLHSLIQKEGISKVLNIDI
;
A
#
# COMPACT_ATOMS: atom_id res chain seq x y z
N MET A 1 16.05 -92.50 4.82
CA MET A 1 14.71 -91.92 5.10
C MET A 1 14.87 -90.62 5.88
N ASN A 2 14.34 -89.56 5.28
CA ASN A 2 13.81 -88.30 5.83
C ASN A 2 14.67 -87.35 6.66
N LYS A 3 15.35 -86.47 5.90
CA LYS A 3 15.57 -85.05 6.20
C LYS A 3 14.22 -84.33 6.36
N LEU A 4 13.58 -84.36 7.53
CA LEU A 4 12.37 -83.55 7.77
C LEU A 4 12.03 -83.31 9.26
N SER A 5 13.02 -83.06 10.14
CA SER A 5 12.70 -82.71 11.55
C SER A 5 13.64 -81.69 12.21
N ILE A 6 14.53 -81.03 11.48
CA ILE A 6 15.45 -80.00 12.02
C ILE A 6 15.05 -78.58 11.57
N LEU A 7 13.86 -78.41 10.97
CA LEU A 7 13.36 -77.11 10.48
C LEU A 7 12.20 -76.54 11.33
N PHE A 8 12.07 -76.95 12.59
CA PHE A 8 11.00 -76.45 13.49
C PHE A 8 11.51 -75.92 14.84
N LEU A 9 12.83 -75.82 15.05
CA LEU A 9 13.42 -75.36 16.31
C LEU A 9 14.14 -74.01 16.22
N VAL A 10 14.15 -73.35 15.07
CA VAL A 10 14.86 -72.06 14.86
C VAL A 10 13.89 -70.89 14.53
N THR A 11 12.61 -71.17 14.30
CA THR A 11 11.59 -70.16 13.96
C THR A 11 10.72 -69.70 15.14
N GLY A 12 11.08 -70.08 16.39
CA GLY A 12 10.33 -69.73 17.61
C GLY A 12 10.94 -68.61 18.46
N LEU A 13 12.04 -67.98 18.05
CA LEU A 13 12.85 -67.08 18.90
C LEU A 13 13.01 -65.66 18.34
N LEU A 14 12.04 -65.17 17.55
CA LEU A 14 12.02 -63.80 17.01
C LEU A 14 10.73 -63.02 17.31
N LEU A 15 9.96 -63.41 18.33
CA LEU A 15 8.70 -62.73 18.71
C LEU A 15 8.65 -62.35 20.20
N GLY A 16 9.77 -61.88 20.77
CA GLY A 16 9.85 -61.45 22.17
C GLY A 16 10.70 -60.19 22.31
N GLY A 17 10.29 -59.09 21.68
CA GLY A 17 11.09 -57.87 21.64
C GLY A 17 10.29 -56.59 21.42
N CYS A 18 9.10 -56.48 22.01
CA CYS A 18 8.48 -55.16 22.21
C CYS A 18 9.29 -54.44 23.30
N VAL A 19 10.47 -53.93 22.92
CA VAL A 19 11.17 -52.92 23.71
C VAL A 19 10.22 -51.74 23.79
N ALA A 20 9.59 -51.60 24.96
CA ALA A 20 8.89 -50.39 25.33
C ALA A 20 9.88 -49.25 25.13
N LYS A 21 9.74 -48.52 24.01
CA LYS A 21 10.39 -47.21 23.84
C LYS A 21 10.02 -46.47 25.11
N GLN A 22 11.02 -46.19 25.95
CA GLN A 22 10.88 -45.24 27.05
C GLN A 22 10.20 -44.03 26.44
N ARG A 23 8.91 -43.84 26.77
CA ARG A 23 8.25 -42.57 26.48
C ARG A 23 9.11 -41.59 27.24
N VAL A 24 9.92 -40.83 26.52
CA VAL A 24 10.57 -39.66 27.09
C VAL A 24 9.40 -38.82 27.58
N VAL A 25 9.13 -38.89 28.88
CA VAL A 25 8.22 -37.98 29.54
C VAL A 25 8.94 -36.66 29.44
N VAL A 26 8.67 -35.93 28.36
CA VAL A 26 9.18 -34.58 28.17
C VAL A 26 8.68 -33.82 29.39
N ALA A 27 9.59 -33.51 30.31
CA ALA A 27 9.26 -32.77 31.52
C ALA A 27 8.45 -31.55 31.08
N LYS A 28 7.21 -31.43 31.59
CA LYS A 28 6.29 -30.36 31.23
C LYS A 28 7.00 -29.06 31.57
N LYS A 29 7.45 -28.35 30.53
CA LYS A 29 8.24 -27.14 30.72
C LYS A 29 7.37 -26.13 31.47
N GLU A 30 7.77 -25.82 32.70
CA GLU A 30 6.98 -24.93 33.55
C GLU A 30 6.87 -23.55 32.90
N LEU A 31 5.60 -23.13 32.76
CA LEU A 31 5.26 -21.83 32.21
C LEU A 31 5.60 -20.76 33.25
N PRO A 32 6.27 -19.67 32.85
CA PRO A 32 6.63 -18.63 33.79
C PRO A 32 5.38 -17.91 34.30
N SER A 33 5.44 -17.39 35.54
CA SER A 33 4.31 -16.70 36.18
C SER A 33 3.81 -15.51 35.37
N TRP A 34 4.71 -14.71 34.79
CA TRP A 34 4.36 -13.57 33.93
C TRP A 34 3.60 -13.94 32.65
N TYR A 35 3.65 -15.22 32.23
CA TYR A 35 2.89 -15.73 31.09
C TYR A 35 1.49 -16.18 31.52
N LEU A 36 1.36 -16.80 32.69
CA LEU A 36 0.07 -17.24 33.25
C LEU A 36 -0.76 -16.08 33.78
N GLN A 37 -0.10 -15.07 34.35
CA GLN A 37 -0.70 -13.89 34.94
C GLN A 37 0.09 -12.64 34.48
N PRO A 38 -0.13 -12.18 33.24
CA PRO A 38 0.58 -11.02 32.73
C PRO A 38 0.18 -9.75 33.50
N PRO A 39 1.12 -8.80 33.68
CA PRO A 39 0.83 -7.50 34.27
C PRO A 39 -0.32 -6.79 33.56
N GLN A 40 -1.20 -6.17 34.34
CA GLN A 40 -2.32 -5.42 33.79
C GLN A 40 -1.89 -4.02 33.33
N SER A 41 -2.46 -3.59 32.20
CA SER A 41 -2.21 -2.25 31.65
C SER A 41 -2.88 -1.18 32.51
N ASN A 42 -2.28 0.01 32.58
CA ASN A 42 -2.78 1.13 33.39
C ASN A 42 -2.75 2.46 32.60
N SER A 43 -2.89 3.59 33.29
CA SER A 43 -2.95 4.91 32.66
C SER A 43 -1.65 5.33 31.96
N SER A 44 -0.48 4.90 32.43
CA SER A 44 0.83 5.27 31.89
C SER A 44 1.48 4.18 31.03
N THR A 45 1.11 2.93 31.24
CA THR A 45 1.81 1.77 30.67
C THR A 45 0.83 0.79 30.04
N LEU A 46 1.18 0.29 28.86
CA LEU A 46 0.51 -0.81 28.17
C LEU A 46 1.41 -2.05 28.17
N TYR A 47 0.87 -3.16 28.64
CA TYR A 47 1.53 -4.47 28.57
C TYR A 47 0.86 -5.33 27.51
N ALA A 48 1.66 -6.07 26.77
CA ALA A 48 1.16 -6.97 25.74
C ALA A 48 1.96 -8.26 25.71
N LEU A 49 1.23 -9.38 25.65
CA LEU A 49 1.78 -10.71 25.52
C LEU A 49 1.57 -11.20 24.09
N GLY A 50 2.58 -11.84 23.52
CA GLY A 50 2.51 -12.47 22.21
C GLY A 50 3.20 -13.82 22.20
N GLU A 51 2.68 -14.74 21.39
CA GLU A 51 3.29 -16.04 21.14
C GLU A 51 3.66 -16.18 19.67
N GLY A 52 4.71 -16.94 19.37
CA GLY A 52 5.14 -17.18 18.00
C GLY A 52 6.06 -18.38 17.84
N GLU A 53 6.32 -18.77 16.59
CA GLU A 53 7.17 -19.93 16.30
C GLU A 53 8.64 -19.69 16.64
N ASN A 54 9.03 -18.42 16.60
CA ASN A 54 10.33 -17.92 17.01
C ASN A 54 10.17 -16.64 17.88
N GLN A 55 11.28 -16.14 18.42
CA GLN A 55 11.29 -14.94 19.27
C GLN A 55 10.76 -13.70 18.54
N GLN A 56 11.13 -13.52 17.26
CA GLN A 56 10.71 -12.35 16.48
C GLN A 56 9.19 -12.37 16.23
N ASP A 57 8.64 -13.54 15.94
CA ASP A 57 7.20 -13.73 15.77
C ASP A 57 6.45 -13.41 17.07
N ALA A 58 6.96 -13.89 18.22
CA ALA A 58 6.35 -13.63 19.52
C ALA A 58 6.32 -12.14 19.85
N ILE A 59 7.42 -11.41 19.59
CA ILE A 59 7.49 -9.95 19.76
C ILE A 59 6.54 -9.25 18.79
N THR A 60 6.51 -9.67 17.53
CA THR A 60 5.64 -9.08 16.50
C THR A 60 4.16 -9.27 16.86
N ASN A 61 3.80 -10.44 17.38
CA ASN A 61 2.44 -10.72 17.84
C ASN A 61 2.10 -9.93 19.10
N ALA A 62 3.05 -9.73 20.02
CA ALA A 62 2.86 -8.86 21.19
C ALA A 62 2.62 -7.39 20.77
N LEU A 63 3.40 -6.87 19.82
CA LEU A 63 3.21 -5.54 19.24
C LEU A 63 1.86 -5.41 18.53
N SER A 64 1.46 -6.45 17.79
CA SER A 64 0.14 -6.49 17.15
C SER A 64 -0.98 -6.46 18.19
N PHE A 65 -0.84 -7.20 19.29
CA PHE A 65 -1.81 -7.20 20.39
C PHE A 65 -1.90 -5.82 21.03
N ALA A 66 -0.77 -5.18 21.34
CA ALA A 66 -0.72 -3.82 21.86
C ALA A 66 -1.45 -2.82 20.95
N ALA A 67 -1.22 -2.89 19.63
CA ALA A 67 -1.91 -2.05 18.65
C ALA A 67 -3.43 -2.32 18.64
N SER A 68 -3.85 -3.57 18.70
CA SER A 68 -5.26 -3.95 18.81
C SER A 68 -5.91 -3.45 20.10
N THR A 69 -5.23 -3.52 21.24
CA THR A 69 -5.73 -2.98 22.51
C THR A 69 -5.94 -1.47 22.44
N LEU A 70 -4.99 -0.74 21.85
CA LEU A 70 -5.14 0.70 21.59
C LEU A 70 -6.34 0.97 20.68
N HIS A 71 -6.54 0.16 19.63
CA HIS A 71 -7.68 0.28 18.72
C HIS A 71 -9.04 0.02 19.39
N VAL A 72 -9.15 -1.02 20.24
CA VAL A 72 -10.39 -1.27 20.98
C VAL A 72 -10.68 -0.12 21.95
N THR A 73 -9.64 0.42 22.61
CA THR A 73 -9.77 1.58 23.50
C THR A 73 -10.25 2.82 22.74
N VAL A 74 -9.71 3.03 21.52
CA VAL A 74 -10.20 4.01 20.55
C VAL A 74 -11.70 3.78 20.30
N SER A 75 -12.10 2.61 19.79
CA SER A 75 -13.50 2.34 19.44
C SER A 75 -14.46 2.54 20.61
N SER A 76 -14.09 2.13 21.82
CA SER A 76 -14.89 2.31 23.03
C SER A 76 -15.03 3.77 23.44
N ASN A 77 -13.93 4.54 23.45
CA ASN A 77 -13.97 5.97 23.77
C ASN A 77 -14.81 6.75 22.74
N PHE A 78 -14.78 6.35 21.47
CA PHE A 78 -15.58 6.97 20.43
C PHE A 78 -17.06 6.60 20.54
N ARG A 79 -17.42 5.32 20.73
CA ARG A 79 -18.81 4.92 20.97
C ARG A 79 -19.41 5.66 22.16
N ALA A 80 -18.66 5.78 23.26
CA ALA A 80 -19.08 6.56 24.42
C ALA A 80 -19.33 8.04 24.07
N LYS A 81 -18.48 8.67 23.24
CA LYS A 81 -18.69 10.06 22.79
C LYS A 81 -19.81 10.22 21.77
N THR A 82 -20.01 9.27 20.85
CA THR A 82 -21.08 9.30 19.85
C THR A 82 -22.45 9.16 20.50
N VAL A 83 -22.61 8.26 21.46
CA VAL A 83 -23.87 8.14 22.24
C VAL A 83 -24.19 9.44 22.99
N VAL A 84 -23.16 10.17 23.45
CA VAL A 84 -23.35 11.49 24.09
C VAL A 84 -23.64 12.59 23.05
N LYS A 85 -23.08 12.50 21.84
CA LYS A 85 -23.26 13.48 20.75
C LYS A 85 -24.45 13.22 19.83
N GLU A 86 -25.10 12.05 19.84
CA GLU A 86 -26.35 11.82 19.10
C GLU A 86 -27.51 12.70 19.59
N GLY A 87 -27.34 13.39 20.73
CA GLY A 87 -28.19 14.52 21.14
C GLY A 87 -27.82 15.90 20.53
N SER A 88 -26.72 16.03 19.79
CA SER A 88 -26.22 17.29 19.20
C SER A 88 -25.31 17.03 17.98
N LEU A 89 -25.88 17.12 16.78
CA LEU A 89 -25.26 16.70 15.51
C LEU A 89 -24.14 17.63 15.02
N ASN A 90 -22.96 17.06 14.72
CA ASN A 90 -21.98 17.63 13.79
C ASN A 90 -21.45 16.51 12.87
N SER A 91 -21.72 16.65 11.57
CA SER A 91 -21.60 15.59 10.55
C SER A 91 -20.18 15.23 10.14
N SER A 92 -19.21 16.14 10.30
CA SER A 92 -17.86 15.95 9.77
C SER A 92 -17.04 14.93 10.56
N GLU A 93 -17.11 14.93 11.89
CA GLU A 93 -16.40 13.95 12.74
C GLU A 93 -16.89 12.52 12.50
N ALA A 94 -18.20 12.33 12.28
CA ALA A 94 -18.80 11.02 12.05
C ALA A 94 -18.34 10.37 10.73
N THR A 95 -18.20 11.17 9.65
CA THR A 95 -17.76 10.67 8.33
C THR A 95 -16.31 10.16 8.36
N TYR A 96 -15.40 10.85 9.07
CA TYR A 96 -14.01 10.39 9.20
C TYR A 96 -13.88 9.03 9.90
N ILE A 97 -14.80 8.70 10.80
CA ILE A 97 -14.71 7.52 11.67
C ILE A 97 -15.18 6.26 10.95
N ASN A 98 -16.26 6.31 10.17
CA ASN A 98 -16.82 5.16 9.46
C ASN A 98 -15.85 4.55 8.45
N GLU A 99 -15.04 5.37 7.75
CA GLU A 99 -14.03 4.86 6.80
C GLU A 99 -12.83 4.20 7.51
N THR A 100 -12.47 4.66 8.72
CA THR A 100 -11.30 4.15 9.48
C THR A 100 -11.55 2.83 10.22
N GLN A 101 -12.81 2.46 10.50
CA GLN A 101 -13.14 1.14 11.09
C GLN A 101 -12.81 -0.03 10.17
N SER A 102 -12.69 0.20 8.84
CA SER A 102 -12.57 -0.86 7.83
C SER A 102 -11.12 -1.15 7.40
N SER A 103 -10.17 -0.26 7.68
CA SER A 103 -8.79 -0.44 7.21
C SER A 103 -7.79 0.32 8.09
N VAL A 104 -7.20 -0.39 9.06
CA VAL A 104 -6.06 0.13 9.80
C VAL A 104 -4.84 -0.68 9.43
N GLU A 105 -4.03 -0.11 8.54
CA GLU A 105 -2.60 -0.42 8.52
C GLU A 105 -2.07 -0.22 9.96
N LYS A 106 -1.56 -1.30 10.56
CA LYS A 106 -1.20 -1.34 11.98
C LYS A 106 -0.21 -0.22 12.28
N ILE A 107 -0.55 0.66 13.22
CA ILE A 107 0.40 1.65 13.74
C ILE A 107 1.63 0.88 14.22
N LYS A 108 2.78 1.24 13.67
CA LYS A 108 4.04 0.67 14.09
C LYS A 108 4.42 1.26 15.44
N ILE A 109 4.38 0.44 16.48
CA ILE A 109 4.88 0.80 17.82
C ILE A 109 6.40 0.63 17.79
N SER A 110 7.13 1.74 17.67
CA SER A 110 8.60 1.75 17.71
C SER A 110 9.14 1.77 19.13
N GLU A 111 8.45 2.45 20.04
CA GLU A 111 8.88 2.64 21.43
C GLU A 111 8.29 1.53 22.32
N TYR A 112 9.06 0.46 22.53
CA TYR A 112 8.70 -0.62 23.43
C TYR A 112 9.91 -1.20 24.13
N GLU A 113 9.68 -1.78 25.30
CA GLU A 113 10.65 -2.51 26.10
C GLU A 113 10.25 -3.99 26.11
N ILE A 114 11.21 -4.87 25.86
CA ILE A 114 11.01 -6.31 25.98
C ILE A 114 11.31 -6.68 27.43
N LEU A 115 10.28 -6.99 28.21
CA LEU A 115 10.46 -7.39 29.60
C LEU A 115 10.92 -8.84 29.71
N HIS A 116 10.26 -9.72 28.97
CA HIS A 116 10.55 -11.14 28.98
C HIS A 116 10.38 -11.77 27.60
N VAL A 117 11.25 -12.73 27.29
CA VAL A 117 11.08 -13.68 26.18
C VAL A 117 11.47 -15.05 26.69
N LYS A 118 10.63 -16.06 26.46
CA LYS A 118 10.95 -17.45 26.83
C LYS A 118 10.46 -18.44 25.80
N LYS A 119 11.30 -19.43 25.48
CA LYS A 119 10.91 -20.62 24.71
C LYS A 119 10.06 -21.53 25.59
N LEU A 120 8.79 -21.68 25.26
CA LEU A 120 7.82 -22.52 25.98
C LEU A 120 7.82 -23.97 25.49
N GLY A 121 8.28 -24.24 24.27
CA GLY A 121 8.28 -25.58 23.68
C GLY A 121 8.98 -25.65 22.32
N PHE A 122 8.75 -26.72 21.57
CA PHE A 122 9.21 -26.83 20.19
C PHE A 122 8.50 -25.77 19.34
N LYS A 123 9.28 -24.88 18.69
CA LYS A 123 8.78 -23.74 17.91
C LYS A 123 7.67 -22.95 18.62
N ARG A 124 7.86 -22.66 19.90
CA ARG A 124 6.90 -21.87 20.68
C ARG A 124 7.65 -20.95 21.62
N TYR A 125 7.50 -19.66 21.39
CA TYR A 125 8.06 -18.58 22.19
C TYR A 125 6.93 -17.71 22.69
N ALA A 126 7.08 -17.18 23.89
CA ALA A 126 6.25 -16.09 24.40
C ALA A 126 7.13 -14.86 24.66
N ALA A 127 6.59 -13.68 24.37
CA ALA A 127 7.20 -12.40 24.63
C ALA A 127 6.22 -11.50 25.37
N LEU A 128 6.67 -10.89 26.47
CA LEU A 128 5.96 -9.83 27.18
C LEU A 128 6.68 -8.51 26.89
N ILE A 129 5.94 -7.56 26.32
CA ILE A 129 6.43 -6.21 26.07
C ILE A 129 5.72 -5.20 26.95
N LYS A 130 6.40 -4.08 27.16
CA LYS A 130 5.92 -2.89 27.85
C LYS A 130 6.03 -1.69 26.92
N VAL A 131 4.98 -0.90 26.87
CA VAL A 131 4.92 0.33 26.09
C VAL A 131 4.58 1.48 27.02
N ASP A 132 5.46 2.46 27.09
CA ASP A 132 5.22 3.71 27.79
C ASP A 132 4.34 4.61 26.92
N LYS A 133 3.15 4.94 27.42
CA LYS A 133 2.14 5.69 26.66
C LYS A 133 2.59 7.12 26.35
N GLN A 134 3.35 7.76 27.25
CA GLN A 134 3.86 9.11 27.04
C GLN A 134 4.98 9.12 26.01
N LYS A 135 5.92 8.16 26.09
CA LYS A 135 6.98 8.01 25.09
C LYS A 135 6.41 7.68 23.71
N LEU A 136 5.42 6.78 23.65
CA LEU A 136 4.73 6.46 22.39
C LEU A 136 4.04 7.70 21.80
N PHE A 137 3.33 8.48 22.62
CA PHE A 137 2.72 9.72 22.17
C PHE A 137 3.76 10.70 21.61
N GLN A 138 4.87 10.90 22.31
CA GLN A 138 5.92 11.82 21.85
C GLN A 138 6.63 11.31 20.60
N GLY A 139 6.87 10.00 20.49
CA GLY A 139 7.41 9.37 19.29
C GLY A 139 6.54 9.63 18.07
N LEU A 140 5.23 9.35 18.18
CA LEU A 140 4.25 9.62 17.12
C LEU A 140 4.19 11.12 16.78
N LYS A 141 4.14 11.99 17.80
CA LYS A 141 4.11 13.44 17.60
C LYS A 141 5.33 13.93 16.83
N ASN A 142 6.52 13.49 17.23
CA ASN A 142 7.78 13.88 16.60
C ASN A 142 7.85 13.36 15.16
N GLU A 143 7.45 12.12 14.91
CA GLU A 143 7.38 11.57 13.56
C GLU A 143 6.46 12.42 12.66
N LEU A 144 5.25 12.72 13.13
CA LEU A 144 4.28 13.52 12.36
C LEU A 144 4.77 14.97 12.15
N ASP A 145 5.37 15.58 13.17
CA ASP A 145 5.93 16.94 13.07
C ASP A 145 7.09 17.01 12.06
N GLN A 146 7.97 16.00 12.05
CA GLN A 146 9.04 15.89 11.05
C GLN A 146 8.47 15.74 9.63
N LYS A 147 7.46 14.89 9.43
CA LYS A 147 6.80 14.75 8.11
C LYS A 147 6.18 16.08 7.66
N LEU A 148 5.53 16.81 8.57
CA LEU A 148 4.94 18.11 8.30
C LEU A 148 6.02 19.17 7.97
N GLN A 149 7.17 19.15 8.63
CA GLN A 149 8.27 20.07 8.32
C GLN A 149 8.88 19.80 6.94
N ILE A 150 9.10 18.52 6.60
CA ILE A 150 9.55 18.09 5.26
C ILE A 150 8.54 18.52 4.20
N TYR A 151 7.24 18.43 4.50
CA TYR A 151 6.20 18.97 3.63
C TYR A 151 6.37 20.47 3.40
N ARG A 152 6.40 21.25 4.49
CA ARG A 152 6.40 22.73 4.42
C ARG A 152 7.62 23.26 3.67
N SER A 153 8.79 22.67 3.91
CA SER A 153 10.03 23.04 3.21
C SER A 153 9.97 22.76 1.70
N LYS A 154 9.46 21.59 1.30
CA LYS A 154 9.34 21.22 -0.11
C LYS A 154 8.27 22.02 -0.84
N VAL A 155 7.15 22.36 -0.21
CA VAL A 155 6.07 23.14 -0.83
C VAL A 155 6.52 24.53 -1.26
N LYS A 156 7.36 25.21 -0.46
CA LYS A 156 7.95 26.51 -0.84
C LYS A 156 8.72 26.44 -2.17
N ASN A 157 9.40 25.31 -2.42
CA ASN A 157 10.13 25.08 -3.66
C ASN A 157 9.26 24.53 -4.80
N LEU A 158 8.08 23.98 -4.48
CA LEU A 158 7.13 23.41 -5.44
C LEU A 158 6.26 24.46 -6.13
N GLN A 159 6.00 25.62 -5.52
CA GLN A 159 5.22 26.69 -6.16
C GLN A 159 5.86 27.19 -7.46
N LYS A 160 7.19 27.07 -7.57
CA LYS A 160 7.95 27.40 -8.79
C LYS A 160 7.99 26.26 -9.82
N ARG A 161 7.46 25.08 -9.49
CA ARG A 161 7.51 23.88 -10.34
C ARG A 161 6.23 23.73 -11.16
N ASP A 162 6.41 23.01 -12.26
CA ASP A 162 5.36 22.58 -13.19
C ASP A 162 4.16 21.89 -12.46
N ALA A 163 2.95 22.07 -13.00
CA ALA A 163 1.72 21.64 -12.34
C ALA A 163 1.61 20.11 -12.24
N LEU A 164 2.15 19.33 -13.20
CA LEU A 164 2.19 17.87 -13.10
C LEU A 164 3.10 17.42 -11.96
N LYS A 165 4.27 18.07 -11.80
CA LYS A 165 5.20 17.77 -10.70
C LYS A 165 4.55 18.02 -9.34
N ARG A 166 3.76 19.09 -9.22
CA ARG A 166 2.97 19.38 -8.01
C ARG A 166 1.91 18.30 -7.77
N LEU A 167 1.16 17.90 -8.80
CA LEU A 167 0.13 16.87 -8.70
C LEU A 167 0.71 15.55 -8.18
N VAL A 168 1.81 15.08 -8.78
CA VAL A 168 2.52 13.85 -8.38
C VAL A 168 2.98 13.91 -6.94
N TYR A 169 3.50 15.06 -6.54
CA TYR A 169 3.96 15.28 -5.18
C TYR A 169 2.81 15.14 -4.17
N TYR A 170 1.70 15.85 -4.38
CA TYR A 170 0.54 15.74 -3.50
C TYR A 170 -0.08 14.33 -3.53
N LYS A 171 -0.11 13.66 -4.68
CA LYS A 171 -0.52 12.25 -4.81
C LYS A 171 0.31 11.34 -3.92
N LYS A 172 1.64 11.51 -3.91
CA LYS A 172 2.55 10.74 -3.06
C LYS A 172 2.29 11.00 -1.57
N MET A 173 1.91 12.22 -1.20
CA MET A 173 1.60 12.58 0.18
C MET A 173 0.30 11.97 0.67
N LYS A 174 -0.74 11.99 -0.17
CA LYS A 174 -2.03 11.36 0.13
C LYS A 174 -1.88 9.87 0.47
N LYS A 175 -0.87 9.17 -0.06
CA LYS A 175 -0.57 7.77 0.33
C LYS A 175 -0.28 7.59 1.82
N SER A 176 0.18 8.62 2.51
CA SER A 176 0.47 8.57 3.95
C SER A 176 -0.71 8.95 4.85
N PHE A 177 -1.83 9.38 4.27
CA PHE A 177 -2.94 9.95 5.06
C PHE A 177 -3.59 8.95 5.97
N THR A 178 -3.79 7.71 5.52
CA THR A 178 -4.33 6.63 6.35
C THR A 178 -3.48 6.40 7.60
N TYR A 179 -2.16 6.27 7.44
CA TYR A 179 -1.25 6.14 8.57
C TYR A 179 -1.35 7.33 9.52
N ILE A 180 -1.36 8.56 8.98
CA ILE A 180 -1.42 9.79 9.78
C ILE A 180 -2.74 9.86 10.57
N GLN A 181 -3.87 9.56 9.93
CA GLN A 181 -5.18 9.51 10.59
C GLN A 181 -5.17 8.52 11.76
N ASN A 182 -4.66 7.31 11.53
CA ASN A 182 -4.57 6.28 12.56
C ASN A 182 -3.67 6.74 13.73
N ALA A 183 -2.52 7.34 13.42
CA ALA A 183 -1.62 7.89 14.43
C ALA A 183 -2.30 8.97 15.27
N LEU A 184 -3.02 9.92 14.66
CA LEU A 184 -3.73 10.99 15.38
C LEU A 184 -4.81 10.43 16.31
N ILE A 185 -5.55 9.42 15.87
CA ILE A 185 -6.56 8.72 16.66
C ILE A 185 -5.93 8.10 17.91
N VAL A 186 -4.81 7.38 17.76
CA VAL A 186 -4.10 6.80 18.91
C VAL A 186 -3.53 7.88 19.82
N MET A 187 -2.96 8.94 19.27
CA MET A 187 -2.47 10.07 20.05
C MET A 187 -3.56 10.71 20.91
N LYS A 188 -4.79 10.86 20.41
CA LYS A 188 -5.95 11.36 21.19
C LYS A 188 -6.34 10.44 22.35
N VAL A 189 -6.15 9.12 22.19
CA VAL A 189 -6.39 8.16 23.28
C VAL A 189 -5.28 8.18 24.32
N LEU A 190 -4.03 8.30 23.87
CA LEU A 190 -2.87 8.40 24.76
C LEU A 190 -2.87 9.74 25.53
N HIS A 191 -3.37 10.81 24.92
CA HIS A 191 -3.41 12.15 25.51
C HIS A 191 -4.72 12.88 25.19
N LYS A 192 -5.67 12.89 26.13
CA LYS A 192 -7.04 13.42 25.93
C LYS A 192 -7.11 14.89 25.50
N GLY A 193 -6.14 15.72 25.92
CA GLY A 193 -6.07 17.14 25.57
C GLY A 193 -5.25 17.45 24.32
N PHE A 194 -4.89 16.44 23.53
CA PHE A 194 -4.10 16.65 22.32
C PHE A 194 -4.93 17.32 21.22
N ASP A 195 -4.45 18.47 20.75
CA ASP A 195 -4.99 19.18 19.59
C ASP A 195 -4.36 18.67 18.29
N ASP A 196 -5.16 18.01 17.46
CA ASP A 196 -4.75 17.52 16.13
C ASP A 196 -5.09 18.47 14.98
N THR A 197 -5.68 19.64 15.25
CA THR A 197 -6.15 20.59 14.23
C THR A 197 -5.07 20.91 13.21
N LYS A 198 -3.83 21.14 13.66
CA LYS A 198 -2.70 21.45 12.75
C LYS A 198 -2.44 20.37 11.70
N TYR A 199 -2.67 19.09 12.01
CA TYR A 199 -2.45 17.98 11.08
C TYR A 199 -3.63 17.81 10.13
N ILE A 200 -4.85 17.95 10.65
CA ILE A 200 -6.09 17.89 9.85
C ILE A 200 -6.13 19.04 8.84
N THR A 201 -5.86 20.28 9.26
CA THR A 201 -5.77 21.44 8.37
C THR A 201 -4.73 21.23 7.27
N TRP A 202 -3.59 20.64 7.61
CA TRP A 202 -2.57 20.32 6.62
C TRP A 202 -3.04 19.28 5.60
N MET A 203 -3.68 18.20 6.04
CA MET A 203 -4.25 17.17 5.15
C MET A 203 -5.31 17.76 4.21
N ASN A 204 -6.19 18.62 4.73
CA ASN A 204 -7.21 19.30 3.94
C ASN A 204 -6.60 20.18 2.86
N LYS A 205 -5.58 20.98 3.22
CA LYS A 205 -4.85 21.81 2.24
C LYS A 205 -4.22 20.98 1.11
N VAL A 206 -3.67 19.81 1.43
CA VAL A 206 -3.11 18.91 0.40
C VAL A 206 -4.20 18.32 -0.49
N ASN A 207 -5.37 17.98 0.08
CA ASN A 207 -6.51 17.51 -0.70
C ASN A 207 -7.01 18.59 -1.66
N GLU A 208 -7.23 19.80 -1.16
CA GLU A 208 -7.66 20.96 -1.95
C GLU A 208 -6.71 21.24 -3.12
N GLU A 209 -5.41 21.28 -2.84
CA GLU A 209 -4.38 21.51 -3.86
C GLU A 209 -4.33 20.38 -4.91
N TYR A 210 -4.43 19.12 -4.48
CA TYR A 210 -4.47 17.97 -5.37
C TYR A 210 -5.72 18.00 -6.27
N ASP A 211 -6.88 18.26 -5.68
CA ASP A 211 -8.17 18.29 -6.39
C ASP A 211 -8.23 19.47 -7.36
N TYR A 212 -7.70 20.63 -6.94
CA TYR A 212 -7.55 21.79 -7.82
C TYR A 212 -6.70 21.46 -9.04
N LEU A 213 -5.52 20.87 -8.85
CA LEU A 213 -4.65 20.47 -9.96
C LEU A 213 -5.32 19.43 -10.86
N GLN A 214 -5.95 18.40 -10.28
CA GLN A 214 -6.64 17.36 -11.06
C GLN A 214 -7.77 17.94 -11.94
N LYS A 215 -8.48 18.95 -11.44
CA LYS A 215 -9.57 19.63 -12.18
C LYS A 215 -9.09 20.66 -13.20
N HIS A 216 -7.88 21.19 -13.09
CA HIS A 216 -7.41 22.29 -13.96
C HIS A 216 -6.33 21.87 -14.97
N ILE A 217 -5.60 20.79 -14.69
CA ILE A 217 -4.62 20.23 -15.62
C ILE A 217 -5.35 19.73 -16.86
N SER A 218 -4.89 20.20 -18.02
CA SER A 218 -5.47 19.87 -19.31
C SER A 218 -4.41 19.37 -20.29
N PHE A 219 -4.83 18.46 -21.16
CA PHE A 219 -4.00 17.91 -22.22
C PHE A 219 -4.62 18.16 -23.58
N TRP A 220 -3.76 18.38 -24.57
CA TRP A 220 -4.10 18.28 -25.98
C TRP A 220 -3.28 17.16 -26.61
N VAL A 221 -3.92 16.33 -27.43
CA VAL A 221 -3.24 15.25 -28.16
C VAL A 221 -3.22 15.62 -29.64
N ASN A 222 -2.03 15.94 -30.13
CA ASN A 222 -1.75 16.25 -31.52
C ASN A 222 -1.06 15.05 -32.18
N SER A 223 -1.61 14.54 -33.28
CA SER A 223 -1.09 13.37 -33.96
C SER A 223 -1.07 13.56 -35.47
N ASN A 224 0.03 13.18 -36.11
CA ASN A 224 0.10 13.11 -37.58
C ASN A 224 -0.78 11.97 -38.14
N VAL A 225 -1.05 10.93 -37.33
CA VAL A 225 -2.01 9.87 -37.63
C VAL A 225 -3.21 9.98 -36.68
N LYS A 226 -4.30 10.58 -37.15
CA LYS A 226 -5.47 10.95 -36.32
C LYS A 226 -6.00 9.79 -35.46
N SER A 227 -6.03 8.57 -35.97
CA SER A 227 -6.52 7.39 -35.25
C SER A 227 -5.69 6.99 -34.01
N LEU A 228 -4.44 7.45 -33.90
CA LEU A 228 -3.60 7.20 -32.72
C LEU A 228 -3.89 8.17 -31.56
N ALA A 229 -4.62 9.27 -31.80
CA ALA A 229 -4.94 10.24 -30.76
C ALA A 229 -5.97 9.70 -29.75
N GLU A 230 -6.98 8.96 -30.23
CA GLU A 230 -8.10 8.49 -29.40
C GLU A 230 -7.69 7.56 -28.25
N PRO A 231 -6.80 6.56 -28.44
CA PRO A 231 -6.30 5.75 -27.33
C PRO A 231 -5.69 6.58 -26.19
N LEU A 232 -4.95 7.65 -26.51
CA LEU A 232 -4.33 8.53 -25.52
C LEU A 232 -5.35 9.42 -24.85
N ARG A 233 -6.26 10.04 -25.62
CA ARG A 233 -7.35 10.87 -25.07
C ARG A 233 -8.18 10.07 -24.08
N SER A 234 -8.61 8.87 -24.46
CA SER A 234 -9.37 7.95 -23.59
C SER A 234 -8.62 7.65 -22.28
N ALA A 235 -7.33 7.35 -22.36
CA ALA A 235 -6.53 7.03 -21.19
C ALA A 235 -6.28 8.23 -20.26
N LEU A 236 -6.07 9.43 -20.82
CA LEU A 236 -5.93 10.67 -20.06
C LEU A 236 -7.26 11.07 -19.39
N THR A 237 -8.39 10.93 -20.08
CA THR A 237 -9.74 11.14 -19.51
C THR A 237 -10.02 10.15 -18.39
N LYS A 238 -9.61 8.88 -18.52
CA LYS A 238 -9.73 7.88 -17.44
C LYS A 238 -8.91 8.25 -16.20
N LYS A 239 -7.84 9.03 -16.35
CA LYS A 239 -7.06 9.64 -15.26
C LYS A 239 -7.69 10.94 -14.72
N LYS A 240 -8.87 11.32 -15.21
CA LYS A 240 -9.65 12.52 -14.88
C LYS A 240 -9.03 13.83 -15.37
N PHE A 241 -8.14 13.79 -16.36
CA PHE A 241 -7.61 15.02 -16.98
C PHE A 241 -8.57 15.57 -18.03
N ILE A 242 -8.56 16.89 -18.20
CA ILE A 242 -9.39 17.57 -19.21
C ILE A 242 -8.70 17.50 -20.56
N ILE A 243 -9.43 17.11 -21.61
CA ILE A 243 -8.94 17.17 -22.99
C ILE A 243 -9.48 18.43 -23.67
N LYS A 244 -8.62 19.42 -23.88
CA LYS A 244 -8.97 20.67 -24.57
C LYS A 244 -7.72 21.35 -25.12
N ASN A 245 -7.87 22.08 -26.22
CA ASN A 245 -6.79 22.91 -26.77
C ASN A 245 -6.92 24.33 -26.21
N VAL A 246 -6.08 24.69 -25.23
CA VAL A 246 -6.13 26.00 -24.56
C VAL A 246 -4.73 26.53 -24.27
N LYS A 247 -4.63 27.85 -24.13
CA LYS A 247 -3.43 28.50 -23.57
C LYS A 247 -3.60 28.60 -22.05
N SER A 248 -2.84 27.81 -21.30
CA SER A 248 -2.83 27.85 -19.83
C SER A 248 -1.50 27.34 -19.31
N THR A 249 -1.05 27.83 -18.15
CA THR A 249 0.15 27.35 -17.46
C THR A 249 0.03 25.91 -16.95
N MET A 250 -1.19 25.37 -16.92
CA MET A 250 -1.49 23.97 -16.57
C MET A 250 -1.90 23.14 -17.79
N HIS A 251 -1.57 23.62 -19.00
CA HIS A 251 -1.82 22.93 -20.24
C HIS A 251 -0.58 22.21 -20.75
N TYR A 252 -0.80 20.99 -21.25
CA TYR A 252 0.24 20.13 -21.80
C TYR A 252 -0.18 19.63 -23.17
N THR A 253 0.78 19.50 -24.08
CA THR A 253 0.54 18.94 -25.41
C THR A 253 1.34 17.68 -25.58
N VAL A 254 0.65 16.58 -25.94
CA VAL A 254 1.27 15.34 -26.37
C VAL A 254 1.32 15.33 -27.89
N PHE A 255 2.52 15.28 -28.44
CA PHE A 255 2.78 15.12 -29.85
C PHE A 255 3.01 13.64 -30.16
N ILE A 256 2.21 13.09 -31.06
CA ILE A 256 2.35 11.74 -31.59
C ILE A 256 2.90 11.85 -33.02
N LYS A 257 4.04 11.22 -33.25
CA LYS A 257 4.61 11.04 -34.58
C LYS A 257 4.72 9.57 -34.87
N ALA A 258 4.08 9.13 -35.95
CA ALA A 258 4.11 7.74 -36.38
C ALA A 258 4.29 7.64 -37.90
N LYS A 259 5.02 6.61 -38.32
CA LYS A 259 5.06 6.14 -39.71
C LYS A 259 4.54 4.71 -39.73
N ILE A 260 3.42 4.47 -40.40
CA ILE A 260 2.82 3.13 -40.51
C ILE A 260 3.25 2.53 -41.84
N GLN A 261 3.97 1.42 -41.78
CA GLN A 261 4.47 0.69 -42.94
C GLN A 261 3.63 -0.56 -43.16
N LYS A 262 3.30 -0.84 -44.42
CA LYS A 262 2.70 -2.10 -44.85
C LYS A 262 3.80 -3.16 -44.98
N ALA A 263 3.55 -4.34 -44.43
CA ALA A 263 4.38 -5.52 -44.64
C ALA A 263 3.48 -6.75 -44.80
N THR A 264 4.05 -7.87 -45.23
CA THR A 264 3.35 -9.15 -45.34
C THR A 264 4.19 -10.24 -44.67
N ALA A 265 3.54 -11.18 -44.00
CA ALA A 265 4.20 -12.35 -43.41
C ALA A 265 3.18 -13.47 -43.21
N TYR A 266 3.54 -14.71 -43.57
CA TYR A 266 2.73 -15.91 -43.33
C TYR A 266 1.26 -15.78 -43.78
N GLY A 267 1.01 -15.19 -44.96
CA GLY A 267 -0.35 -14.96 -45.47
C GLY A 267 -1.11 -13.81 -44.82
N PHE A 268 -0.53 -13.10 -43.85
CA PHE A 268 -1.12 -11.92 -43.22
C PHE A 268 -0.58 -10.62 -43.79
N THR A 269 -1.44 -9.62 -43.88
CA THR A 269 -1.02 -8.23 -44.03
C THR A 269 -0.73 -7.63 -42.66
N LEU A 270 0.40 -6.94 -42.54
CA LEU A 270 0.85 -6.29 -41.33
C LEU A 270 0.85 -4.77 -41.52
N ALA A 271 0.46 -4.06 -40.47
CA ALA A 271 0.75 -2.66 -40.26
C ALA A 271 1.78 -2.56 -39.13
N ARG A 272 2.98 -2.09 -39.43
CA ARG A 272 4.07 -1.90 -38.46
C ARG A 272 4.30 -0.42 -38.26
N SER A 273 4.41 0.01 -37.01
CA SER A 273 4.71 1.41 -36.73
C SER A 273 5.62 1.56 -35.53
N GLU A 274 6.61 2.42 -35.70
CA GLU A 274 7.26 3.11 -34.59
C GLU A 274 6.46 4.38 -34.29
N ILE A 275 6.06 4.52 -33.03
CA ILE A 275 5.24 5.61 -32.54
C ILE A 275 6.04 6.37 -31.49
N SER A 276 6.40 7.60 -31.80
CA SER A 276 7.06 8.55 -30.89
C SER A 276 6.01 9.40 -30.20
N PHE A 277 6.14 9.53 -28.88
CA PHE A 277 5.38 10.41 -28.02
C PHE A 277 6.31 11.45 -27.41
N VAL A 278 5.95 12.73 -27.52
CA VAL A 278 6.65 13.83 -26.86
C VAL A 278 5.62 14.67 -26.12
N THR A 279 5.75 14.73 -24.79
CA THR A 279 4.89 15.59 -23.96
C THR A 279 5.62 16.89 -23.64
N LYS A 280 4.97 18.02 -23.93
CA LYS A 280 5.50 19.36 -23.65
C LYS A 280 4.56 20.14 -22.73
N ASN A 281 5.13 21.02 -21.92
CA ASN A 281 4.35 22.01 -21.16
C ASN A 281 4.06 23.27 -22.00
N TYR A 282 3.37 24.23 -21.37
CA TYR A 282 2.98 25.50 -21.99
C TYR A 282 4.17 26.38 -22.45
N LYS A 283 5.38 26.16 -21.92
CA LYS A 283 6.61 26.85 -22.34
C LYS A 283 7.31 26.14 -23.49
N GLY A 284 6.82 24.96 -23.92
CA GLY A 284 7.47 24.12 -24.90
C GLY A 284 8.58 23.23 -24.35
N GLU A 285 8.80 23.21 -23.03
CA GLU A 285 9.76 22.33 -22.38
C GLU A 285 9.28 20.88 -22.49
N VAL A 286 10.17 19.97 -22.87
CA VAL A 286 9.88 18.53 -22.95
C VAL A 286 9.86 17.96 -21.54
N LEU A 287 8.74 17.35 -21.17
CA LEU A 287 8.55 16.71 -19.87
C LEU A 287 8.78 15.21 -19.91
N GLY A 288 8.55 14.59 -21.06
CA GLY A 288 8.71 13.16 -21.27
C GLY A 288 8.70 12.83 -22.75
N GLU A 289 9.51 11.85 -23.11
CA GLU A 289 9.62 11.30 -24.45
C GLU A 289 9.66 9.79 -24.35
N ASN A 290 8.99 9.12 -25.29
CA ASN A 290 9.03 7.68 -25.41
C ASN A 290 8.78 7.24 -26.86
N VAL A 291 9.32 6.09 -27.22
CA VAL A 291 9.10 5.46 -28.52
C VAL A 291 8.67 4.02 -28.29
N ILE A 292 7.61 3.60 -28.97
CA ILE A 292 7.13 2.22 -28.91
C ILE A 292 6.92 1.64 -30.30
N HIS A 293 7.13 0.34 -30.43
CA HIS A 293 6.87 -0.41 -31.65
C HIS A 293 5.58 -1.20 -31.52
N VAL A 294 4.64 -0.96 -32.44
CA VAL A 294 3.34 -1.63 -32.46
C VAL A 294 3.11 -2.25 -33.82
N THR A 295 2.67 -3.50 -33.83
CA THR A 295 2.29 -4.22 -35.04
C THR A 295 0.84 -4.68 -34.95
N GLY A 296 0.03 -4.28 -35.93
CA GLY A 296 -1.29 -4.85 -36.20
C GLY A 296 -1.21 -5.83 -37.36
N GLN A 297 -2.04 -6.89 -37.31
CA GLN A 297 -2.06 -7.93 -38.33
C GLN A 297 -3.50 -8.25 -38.74
N SER A 298 -3.71 -8.64 -40.00
CA SER A 298 -4.99 -9.11 -40.50
C SER A 298 -4.84 -9.95 -41.76
N SER A 299 -5.67 -10.98 -41.90
CA SER A 299 -5.87 -11.72 -43.16
C SER A 299 -6.80 -10.99 -44.13
N GLN A 300 -7.55 -9.99 -43.63
CA GLN A 300 -8.55 -9.22 -44.38
C GLN A 300 -7.98 -7.95 -45.03
N GLY A 301 -6.65 -7.81 -45.08
CA GLY A 301 -5.95 -6.70 -45.73
C GLY A 301 -5.46 -5.59 -44.81
N TYR A 302 -4.87 -4.57 -45.43
CA TYR A 302 -4.06 -3.55 -44.75
C TYR A 302 -4.86 -2.62 -43.84
N GLU A 303 -6.05 -2.19 -44.24
CA GLU A 303 -6.84 -1.28 -43.43
C GLU A 303 -7.30 -1.91 -42.11
N ILE A 304 -7.67 -3.19 -42.13
CA ILE A 304 -7.97 -3.94 -40.90
C ILE A 304 -6.71 -4.12 -40.06
N ALA A 305 -5.54 -4.37 -40.68
CA ALA A 305 -4.27 -4.42 -39.96
C ALA A 305 -3.95 -3.08 -39.27
N ARG A 306 -4.24 -1.93 -39.90
CA ARG A 306 -4.09 -0.60 -39.29
C ARG A 306 -5.03 -0.39 -38.11
N GLN A 307 -6.29 -0.79 -38.22
CA GLN A 307 -7.23 -0.74 -37.09
C GLN A 307 -6.74 -1.61 -35.93
N ASN A 308 -6.24 -2.82 -36.23
CA ASN A 308 -5.69 -3.72 -35.22
C ASN A 308 -4.43 -3.15 -34.55
N LEU A 309 -3.61 -2.36 -35.26
CA LEU A 309 -2.50 -1.61 -34.67
C LEU A 309 -3.00 -0.61 -33.63
N VAL A 310 -4.04 0.18 -33.95
CA VAL A 310 -4.64 1.15 -33.02
C VAL A 310 -5.23 0.44 -31.79
N LYS A 311 -5.93 -0.68 -31.99
CA LYS A 311 -6.44 -1.52 -30.90
C LYS A 311 -5.31 -2.02 -30.00
N LYS A 312 -4.20 -2.47 -30.59
CA LYS A 312 -3.04 -2.96 -29.84
C LYS A 312 -2.35 -1.84 -29.05
N LEU A 313 -2.25 -0.63 -29.61
CA LEU A 313 -1.81 0.55 -28.87
C LEU A 313 -2.72 0.81 -27.66
N HIS A 314 -4.04 0.77 -27.85
CA HIS A 314 -5.00 0.95 -26.77
C HIS A 314 -4.82 -0.10 -25.66
N SER A 315 -4.71 -1.38 -26.01
CA SER A 315 -4.45 -2.45 -25.04
C SER A 315 -3.11 -2.28 -24.31
N LEU A 316 -2.07 -1.82 -25.00
CA LEU A 316 -0.78 -1.52 -24.37
C LEU A 316 -0.91 -0.41 -23.33
N ILE A 317 -1.60 0.69 -23.68
CA ILE A 317 -1.84 1.80 -22.74
C ILE A 317 -2.65 1.33 -21.53
N GLN A 318 -3.63 0.44 -21.72
CA GLN A 318 -4.40 -0.12 -20.60
C GLN A 318 -3.55 -1.01 -19.69
N LYS A 319 -2.67 -1.83 -20.26
CA LYS A 319 -1.79 -2.75 -19.53
C LYS A 319 -0.68 -2.01 -18.78
N GLU A 320 -0.01 -1.09 -19.46
CA GLU A 320 1.20 -0.44 -18.95
C GLU A 320 0.92 0.87 -18.21
N GLY A 321 -0.24 1.48 -18.48
CA GLY A 321 -0.60 2.78 -17.97
C GLY A 321 -0.05 3.93 -18.83
N ILE A 322 -0.86 4.97 -18.98
CA ILE A 322 -0.52 6.15 -19.78
C ILE A 322 0.75 6.87 -19.30
N SER A 323 1.02 6.85 -17.98
CA SER A 323 2.21 7.46 -17.38
C SER A 323 3.50 6.83 -17.93
N LYS A 324 3.53 5.50 -18.09
CA LYS A 324 4.67 4.77 -18.68
C LYS A 324 4.78 5.02 -20.18
N VAL A 325 3.65 5.01 -20.89
CA VAL A 325 3.63 5.26 -22.35
C VAL A 325 4.15 6.66 -22.69
N LEU A 326 3.77 7.68 -21.91
CA LEU A 326 4.21 9.06 -22.12
C LEU A 326 5.55 9.39 -21.45
N ASN A 327 6.09 8.46 -20.64
CA ASN A 327 7.27 8.69 -19.80
C ASN A 327 7.14 9.95 -18.92
N ILE A 328 5.97 10.12 -18.30
CA ILE A 328 5.68 11.20 -17.35
C ILE A 328 4.91 10.63 -16.15
N ASP A 329 5.17 11.14 -14.96
CA ASP A 329 4.41 10.77 -13.77
C ASP A 329 3.05 11.49 -13.74
N ILE A 330 1.95 10.72 -13.87
CA ILE A 330 0.56 11.19 -13.75
C ILE A 330 -0.37 10.18 -13.08
#